data_AF-A0A8T4EEF1-F1
#
_entry.id   AF-A0A8T4EEF1-F1
#
_cell.length_a   1.000
_cell.length_b   1.000
_cell.length_c   1.000
_cell.angle_alpha   90.00
_cell.angle_beta   90.00
_cell.angle_gamma   90.00
#
_symmetry.space_group_name_H-M   'P 1'
#
loop_
_entity.id
_entity.type
_entity.pdbx_description
1 polymer ?
#
loop_
_entity_poly.entity_id
_entity_poly.type
_entity_poly.pdbx_seq_one_letter_code
_entity_poly.pdbx_strand_id
1 'polypeptide(L)'
;MEDTPDERNLDLKRDLAICIIHGAVLFLISYAFYFYWNAVQNYQYIVMHPMPPVILPELPIHFAILILIGFAIVVVSSGVLNAIAIKRLWSIKANSNSRIWLAEGLMIQFFAQILFFPFPLIQSVIAGRELWVQILFPSLIILDYWILLGFIGKSIGGFYAEPPPQLPKDFEIAHPAPKIGTRAKCPHCGSSFRYQSNERSFDGTVKCYACKRPFYMEPIEVLLEKLGEDTDMKSWIDL
;
A
#
# COMPACT_ATOMS: atom_id res chain seq x y z
N MET A 1 11.24 26.74 -2.69
CA MET A 1 11.57 25.52 -1.94
C MET A 1 10.22 24.90 -1.64
N GLU A 2 9.79 23.96 -2.50
CA GLU A 2 8.48 23.30 -2.35
C GLU A 2 8.51 22.49 -1.05
N ASP A 3 7.56 22.77 -0.17
CA ASP A 3 7.29 21.94 1.02
C ASP A 3 7.07 20.50 0.53
N THR A 4 8.08 19.65 0.75
CA THR A 4 7.99 18.23 0.42
C THR A 4 6.78 17.64 1.15
N PRO A 5 5.89 16.93 0.45
CA PRO A 5 4.67 16.43 1.04
C PRO A 5 4.99 15.44 2.16
N ASP A 6 4.46 15.73 3.35
CA ASP A 6 4.32 14.81 4.48
C ASP A 6 5.62 14.20 5.03
N GLU A 7 6.34 14.96 5.85
CA GLU A 7 6.87 14.38 7.10
C GLU A 7 5.68 14.04 8.03
N ARG A 8 4.82 13.13 7.60
CA ARG A 8 3.96 12.41 8.55
C ARG A 8 4.93 11.64 9.42
N ASN A 9 5.12 12.10 10.66
CA ASN A 9 5.75 11.34 11.73
C ASN A 9 5.32 9.88 11.57
N LEU A 10 6.25 9.04 11.10
CA LEU A 10 6.03 7.62 10.89
C LEU A 10 5.68 7.07 12.26
N ASP A 11 4.39 6.79 12.48
CA ASP A 11 3.96 5.98 13.62
C ASP A 11 4.45 4.56 13.32
N LEU A 12 5.72 4.32 13.63
CA LEU A 12 6.48 3.13 13.26
C LEU A 12 5.72 1.86 13.66
N LYS A 13 5.02 1.90 14.80
CA LYS A 13 4.25 0.77 15.31
C LYS A 13 3.01 0.50 14.46
N ARG A 14 2.23 1.54 14.15
CA ARG A 14 1.03 1.39 13.31
C ARG A 14 1.40 1.01 11.88
N ASP A 15 2.40 1.67 11.32
CA ASP A 15 2.81 1.50 9.93
C ASP A 15 3.47 0.13 9.73
N LEU A 16 4.18 -0.42 10.72
CA LEU A 16 4.72 -1.78 10.66
C LEU A 16 3.61 -2.84 10.62
N ALA A 17 2.60 -2.74 11.47
CA ALA A 17 1.48 -3.69 11.48
C ALA A 17 0.72 -3.69 10.14
N ILE A 18 0.46 -2.50 9.60
CA ILE A 18 -0.14 -2.33 8.27
C ILE A 18 0.76 -2.94 7.18
N CYS A 19 2.06 -2.70 7.26
CA CYS A 19 3.04 -3.23 6.32
C CYS A 19 3.08 -4.76 6.33
N ILE A 20 3.08 -5.39 7.52
CA ILE A 20 3.04 -6.84 7.67
C ILE A 20 1.76 -7.43 7.05
N ILE A 21 0.58 -6.85 7.34
CA ILE A 21 -0.69 -7.33 6.79
C ILE A 21 -0.71 -7.20 5.27
N HIS A 22 -0.27 -6.04 4.74
CA HIS A 22 -0.18 -5.81 3.30
C HIS A 22 0.76 -6.83 2.64
N GLY A 23 1.94 -7.01 3.23
CA GLY A 23 2.95 -7.96 2.84
C GLY A 23 2.48 -9.39 2.82
N ALA A 24 1.76 -9.84 3.85
CA ALA A 24 1.22 -11.19 3.92
C ALA A 24 0.23 -11.47 2.78
N VAL A 25 -0.62 -10.51 2.42
CA VAL A 25 -1.55 -10.63 1.28
C VAL A 25 -0.78 -10.78 -0.04
N LEU A 26 0.22 -9.92 -0.27
CA LEU A 26 1.06 -9.98 -1.48
C LEU A 26 1.94 -11.25 -1.51
N PHE A 27 2.43 -11.69 -0.36
CA PHE A 27 3.19 -12.91 -0.22
C PHE A 27 2.37 -14.13 -0.61
N LEU A 28 1.13 -14.27 -0.11
CA LEU A 28 0.28 -15.43 -0.41
C LEU A 28 0.03 -15.59 -1.91
N ILE A 29 -0.24 -14.48 -2.62
CA ILE A 29 -0.48 -14.53 -4.07
C ILE A 29 0.80 -14.79 -4.87
N SER A 30 1.91 -14.16 -4.51
CA SER A 30 3.20 -14.41 -5.15
C SER A 30 3.73 -15.82 -4.87
N TYR A 31 3.44 -16.36 -3.68
CA TYR A 31 3.83 -17.71 -3.29
C TYR A 31 3.01 -18.77 -4.04
N ALA A 32 1.71 -18.53 -4.22
CA ALA A 32 0.88 -19.36 -5.11
C ALA A 32 1.43 -19.37 -6.54
N PHE A 33 1.90 -18.22 -7.05
CA PHE A 33 2.55 -18.14 -8.35
C PHE A 33 3.89 -18.86 -8.42
N TYR A 34 4.72 -18.76 -7.38
CA TYR A 34 5.96 -19.50 -7.27
C TYR A 34 5.73 -21.02 -7.37
N PHE A 35 4.71 -21.55 -6.67
CA PHE A 35 4.33 -22.95 -6.81
C PHE A 35 3.80 -23.31 -8.19
N TYR A 36 2.95 -22.45 -8.75
CA TYR A 36 2.45 -22.63 -10.11
C TYR A 36 3.61 -22.72 -11.11
N TRP A 37 4.57 -21.81 -11.01
CA TRP A 37 5.77 -21.79 -11.86
C TRP A 37 6.62 -23.04 -11.68
N ASN A 38 6.86 -23.48 -10.44
CA ASN A 38 7.59 -24.72 -10.18
C ASN A 38 6.86 -25.95 -10.73
N ALA A 39 5.52 -26.01 -10.63
CA ALA A 39 4.73 -27.08 -11.23
C ALA A 39 4.86 -27.09 -12.76
N VAL A 40 4.84 -25.91 -13.39
CA VAL A 40 5.08 -25.76 -14.83
C VAL A 40 6.48 -26.23 -15.23
N GLN A 41 7.52 -25.81 -14.50
CA GLN A 41 8.91 -26.23 -14.75
C GLN A 41 9.10 -27.74 -14.57
N ASN A 42 8.54 -28.32 -13.50
CA ASN A 42 8.58 -29.77 -13.27
C ASN A 42 7.86 -30.53 -14.38
N TYR A 43 6.69 -30.06 -14.83
CA TYR A 43 5.99 -30.67 -15.95
C TYR A 43 6.82 -30.60 -17.24
N GLN A 44 7.42 -29.45 -17.55
CA GLN A 44 8.32 -29.31 -18.70
C GLN A 44 9.50 -30.27 -18.61
N TYR A 45 10.13 -30.40 -17.44
CA TYR A 45 11.23 -31.33 -17.22
C TYR A 45 10.81 -32.79 -17.47
N ILE A 46 9.66 -33.23 -16.93
CA ILE A 46 9.14 -34.59 -17.10
C ILE A 46 8.79 -34.89 -18.56
N VAL A 47 8.18 -33.92 -19.27
CA VAL A 47 7.77 -34.09 -20.66
C VAL A 47 8.95 -34.01 -21.64
N MET A 48 9.99 -33.21 -21.32
CA MET A 48 11.15 -33.00 -22.20
C MET A 48 12.34 -33.94 -21.92
N HIS A 49 12.39 -34.66 -20.80
CA HIS A 49 13.34 -35.75 -20.57
C HIS A 49 12.79 -37.08 -21.07
N PRO A 50 13.65 -38.00 -21.56
CA PRO A 50 13.49 -38.67 -22.84
C PRO A 50 12.41 -39.74 -22.80
N MET A 51 11.16 -39.33 -22.98
CA MET A 51 10.20 -40.23 -23.61
C MET A 51 10.64 -40.36 -25.08
N PRO A 52 10.64 -41.59 -25.63
CA PRO A 52 10.92 -41.79 -27.05
C PRO A 52 10.02 -40.87 -27.89
N PRO A 53 10.48 -40.42 -29.07
CA PRO A 53 9.84 -39.38 -29.88
C PRO A 53 8.51 -39.90 -30.46
N VAL A 54 7.49 -39.99 -29.62
CA VAL A 54 6.11 -40.31 -29.97
C VAL A 54 5.30 -39.02 -29.82
N ILE A 55 5.57 -38.13 -30.76
CA ILE A 55 4.64 -37.25 -31.48
C ILE A 55 3.27 -37.06 -30.80
N LEU A 56 3.14 -35.94 -30.07
CA LEU A 56 1.87 -35.20 -29.93
C LEU A 56 2.20 -33.69 -30.04
N PRO A 57 2.31 -33.14 -31.26
CA PRO A 57 2.67 -31.74 -31.50
C PRO A 57 1.65 -30.72 -30.96
N GLU A 58 0.45 -31.16 -30.57
CA GLU A 58 -0.61 -30.28 -30.05
C GLU A 58 -0.55 -30.05 -28.53
N LEU A 59 0.05 -30.98 -27.78
CA LEU A 59 0.23 -30.86 -26.33
C LEU A 59 1.01 -29.59 -25.90
N PRO A 60 2.08 -29.15 -26.59
CA PRO A 60 2.82 -27.95 -26.19
C PRO A 60 2.01 -26.65 -26.34
N ILE A 61 1.09 -26.55 -27.30
CA ILE A 61 0.33 -25.29 -27.54
C ILE A 61 -0.72 -25.08 -26.45
N HIS A 62 -1.54 -26.10 -26.16
CA HIS A 62 -2.55 -26.00 -25.10
C HIS A 62 -1.90 -25.75 -23.73
N PHE A 63 -0.76 -26.38 -23.47
CA PHE A 63 0.00 -26.15 -22.24
C PHE A 63 0.55 -24.72 -22.17
N ALA A 64 1.12 -24.18 -23.26
CA ALA A 64 1.58 -22.79 -23.30
C ALA A 64 0.44 -21.78 -23.07
N ILE A 65 -0.76 -22.04 -23.62
CA ILE A 65 -1.95 -21.22 -23.38
C ILE A 65 -2.34 -21.26 -21.90
N LEU A 66 -2.34 -22.43 -21.27
CA LEU A 66 -2.62 -22.55 -19.83
C LEU A 66 -1.59 -21.80 -18.97
N ILE A 67 -0.30 -21.85 -19.34
CA ILE A 67 0.77 -21.07 -18.71
C ILE A 67 0.46 -19.57 -18.77
N LEU A 68 0.13 -19.08 -19.97
CA LEU A 68 -0.15 -17.68 -20.21
C LEU A 68 -1.39 -17.21 -19.41
N ILE A 69 -2.45 -18.02 -19.38
CA ILE A 69 -3.67 -17.72 -18.62
C ILE A 69 -3.37 -17.68 -17.12
N GLY A 70 -2.66 -18.69 -16.58
CA GLY A 70 -2.30 -18.72 -15.17
C GLY A 70 -1.43 -17.54 -14.76
N PHE A 71 -0.45 -17.19 -15.59
CA PHE A 71 0.37 -16.00 -15.41
C PHE A 71 -0.47 -14.72 -15.38
N ALA A 72 -1.35 -14.54 -16.37
CA ALA A 72 -2.22 -13.36 -16.46
C ALA A 72 -3.14 -13.23 -15.23
N ILE A 73 -3.73 -14.35 -14.77
CA ILE A 73 -4.58 -14.37 -13.57
C ILE A 73 -3.79 -13.87 -12.36
N VAL A 74 -2.59 -14.40 -12.13
CA VAL A 74 -1.76 -14.00 -10.98
C VAL A 74 -1.39 -12.53 -11.05
N VAL A 75 -0.90 -12.06 -12.21
CA VAL A 75 -0.48 -10.66 -12.36
C VAL A 75 -1.65 -9.72 -12.10
N VAL A 76 -2.80 -9.95 -12.74
CA VAL A 76 -3.98 -9.08 -12.58
C VAL A 76 -4.48 -9.13 -11.13
N SER A 77 -4.58 -10.32 -10.53
CA SER A 77 -5.02 -10.43 -9.13
C SER A 77 -4.04 -9.78 -8.15
N SER A 78 -2.74 -9.82 -8.40
CA SER A 78 -1.73 -9.14 -7.58
C SER A 78 -1.91 -7.62 -7.58
N GLY A 79 -2.12 -7.03 -8.76
CA GLY A 79 -2.38 -5.60 -8.88
C GLY A 79 -3.72 -5.18 -8.27
N VAL A 80 -4.77 -5.97 -8.46
CA VAL A 80 -6.09 -5.71 -7.85
C VAL A 80 -5.99 -5.77 -6.32
N LEU A 81 -5.35 -6.80 -5.77
CA LEU A 81 -5.17 -6.94 -4.32
C LEU A 81 -4.31 -5.81 -3.74
N ASN A 82 -3.25 -5.42 -4.44
CA ASN A 82 -2.44 -4.27 -4.04
C ASN A 82 -3.27 -2.99 -4.01
N ALA A 83 -3.99 -2.66 -5.09
CA ALA A 83 -4.84 -1.47 -5.14
C ALA A 83 -5.90 -1.47 -4.00
N ILE A 84 -6.49 -2.62 -3.69
CA ILE A 84 -7.41 -2.77 -2.55
C ILE A 84 -6.69 -2.52 -1.21
N ALA A 85 -5.53 -3.14 -1.01
CA ALA A 85 -4.76 -3.00 0.23
C ALA A 85 -4.24 -1.57 0.42
N ILE A 86 -3.80 -0.91 -0.64
CA ILE A 86 -3.41 0.52 -0.65
C ILE A 86 -4.56 1.41 -0.21
N LYS A 87 -5.74 1.20 -0.80
CA LYS A 87 -6.94 1.97 -0.44
C LYS A 87 -7.40 1.72 1.00
N ARG A 88 -7.39 0.45 1.44
CA ARG A 88 -7.95 0.04 2.74
C ARG A 88 -7.00 0.26 3.90
N LEU A 89 -5.72 -0.05 3.72
CA LEU A 89 -4.73 -0.02 4.79
C LEU A 89 -3.99 1.31 4.84
N TRP A 90 -3.66 1.88 3.68
CA TRP A 90 -2.85 3.11 3.60
C TRP A 90 -3.69 4.38 3.38
N SER A 91 -4.99 4.24 3.12
CA SER A 91 -5.90 5.36 2.78
C SER A 91 -5.44 6.18 1.58
N ILE A 92 -4.62 5.59 0.70
CA ILE A 92 -4.15 6.22 -0.54
C ILE A 92 -5.18 5.89 -1.62
N LYS A 93 -5.70 6.91 -2.30
CA LYS A 93 -6.56 6.72 -3.46
C LYS A 93 -5.69 6.36 -4.66
N ALA A 94 -5.56 5.07 -4.93
CA ALA A 94 -4.93 4.58 -6.16
C ALA A 94 -5.93 4.66 -7.32
N ASN A 95 -5.44 5.00 -8.51
CA ASN A 95 -6.26 5.02 -9.71
C ASN A 95 -6.68 3.59 -10.09
N SER A 96 -7.98 3.37 -10.25
CA SER A 96 -8.59 2.05 -10.42
C SER A 96 -8.77 1.65 -11.90
N ASN A 97 -7.71 1.79 -12.70
CA ASN A 97 -7.71 1.41 -14.11
C ASN A 97 -7.09 0.02 -14.31
N SER A 98 -7.66 -0.82 -15.18
CA SER A 98 -7.14 -2.16 -15.48
C SER A 98 -5.70 -2.14 -15.99
N ARG A 99 -5.28 -1.09 -16.71
CA ARG A 99 -3.88 -0.90 -17.13
C ARG A 99 -2.93 -0.72 -15.94
N ILE A 100 -3.39 0.00 -14.91
CA ILE A 100 -2.61 0.23 -13.69
C ILE A 100 -2.55 -1.05 -12.88
N TRP A 101 -3.65 -1.79 -12.74
CA TRP A 101 -3.63 -3.10 -12.08
C TRP A 101 -2.63 -4.06 -12.75
N LEU A 102 -2.59 -4.09 -14.08
CA LEU A 102 -1.61 -4.91 -14.79
C LEU A 102 -0.17 -4.47 -14.48
N ALA A 103 0.11 -3.16 -14.51
CA ALA A 103 1.44 -2.62 -14.23
C ALA A 103 1.88 -2.87 -12.77
N GLU A 104 1.02 -2.59 -11.80
CA GLU A 104 1.27 -2.89 -10.38
C GLU A 104 1.53 -4.38 -10.16
N GLY A 105 0.69 -5.24 -10.76
CA GLY A 105 0.82 -6.67 -10.68
C GLY A 105 2.15 -7.19 -11.24
N LEU A 106 2.58 -6.68 -12.39
CA LEU A 106 3.86 -7.05 -13.00
C LEU A 106 5.04 -6.63 -12.12
N MET A 107 5.01 -5.41 -11.59
CA MET A 107 6.06 -4.91 -10.70
C MET A 107 6.14 -5.73 -9.41
N ILE A 108 5.01 -6.04 -8.79
CA ILE A 108 4.95 -6.87 -7.58
C ILE A 108 5.51 -8.26 -7.86
N GLN A 109 5.09 -8.92 -8.94
CA GLN A 109 5.59 -10.25 -9.29
C GLN A 109 7.09 -10.23 -9.60
N PHE A 110 7.59 -9.22 -10.31
CA PHE A 110 9.01 -9.06 -10.58
C PHE A 110 9.82 -8.98 -9.28
N PHE A 111 9.44 -8.10 -8.35
CA PHE A 111 10.13 -7.99 -7.06
C PHE A 111 9.99 -9.25 -6.20
N ALA A 112 8.81 -9.88 -6.20
CA ALA A 112 8.61 -11.12 -5.46
C ALA A 112 9.50 -12.27 -5.99
N GLN A 113 9.70 -12.37 -7.31
CA GLN A 113 10.62 -13.36 -7.88
C GLN A 113 12.07 -13.09 -7.47
N ILE A 114 12.51 -11.83 -7.43
CA ILE A 114 13.84 -11.46 -6.92
C ILE A 114 13.99 -11.89 -5.45
N LEU A 115 12.97 -11.66 -4.63
CA LEU A 115 12.97 -12.04 -3.21
C LEU A 115 12.93 -13.57 -3.02
N PHE A 116 12.20 -14.30 -3.85
CA PHE A 116 12.05 -15.77 -3.73
C PHE A 116 13.16 -16.56 -4.40
N PHE A 117 13.93 -15.95 -5.30
CA PHE A 117 15.07 -16.58 -5.97
C PHE A 117 16.06 -17.29 -5.01
N PRO A 118 16.48 -16.71 -3.87
CA PRO A 118 17.37 -17.40 -2.93
C PRO A 118 16.70 -18.52 -2.11
N PHE A 119 15.36 -18.65 -2.13
CA PHE A 119 14.64 -19.58 -1.25
C PHE A 119 15.06 -21.05 -1.44
N PRO A 120 15.22 -21.60 -2.67
CA PRO A 120 15.73 -22.97 -2.85
C PRO A 120 17.13 -23.19 -2.28
N LEU A 121 18.02 -22.19 -2.39
CA LEU A 121 19.38 -22.26 -1.83
C LEU A 121 19.34 -22.27 -0.30
N ILE A 122 18.49 -21.44 0.29
CA ILE A 122 18.29 -21.44 1.75
C ILE A 122 17.75 -22.80 2.20
N GLN A 123 16.75 -23.34 1.48
CA GLN A 123 16.17 -24.66 1.77
C GLN A 123 17.22 -25.78 1.68
N SER A 124 18.12 -25.75 0.70
CA SER A 124 19.18 -26.77 0.59
C SER A 124 20.21 -26.68 1.72
N VAL A 125 20.52 -25.49 2.22
CA VAL A 125 21.44 -25.28 3.35
C VAL A 125 20.85 -25.78 4.68
N ILE A 126 19.54 -25.65 4.86
CA ILE A 126 18.85 -26.11 6.09
C ILE A 126 18.38 -27.57 6.01
N ALA A 127 18.31 -28.16 4.82
CA ALA A 127 17.97 -29.56 4.61
C ALA A 127 19.07 -30.45 5.22
N GLY A 128 18.79 -31.01 6.40
CA GLY A 128 19.75 -31.79 7.20
C GLY A 128 20.10 -31.17 8.55
N ARG A 129 19.55 -29.99 8.87
CA ARG A 129 19.59 -29.43 10.23
C ARG A 129 18.46 -29.96 11.09
N GLU A 130 18.51 -29.68 12.38
CA GLU A 130 17.47 -30.06 13.35
C GLU A 130 16.11 -29.44 12.98
N LEU A 131 15.01 -30.12 13.32
CA LEU A 131 13.65 -29.72 12.94
C LEU A 131 13.30 -28.29 13.38
N TRP A 132 13.73 -27.85 14.57
CA TRP A 132 13.46 -26.49 15.03
C TRP A 132 14.17 -25.44 14.17
N VAL A 133 15.35 -25.74 13.61
CA VAL A 133 16.06 -24.85 12.67
C VAL A 133 15.28 -24.77 11.36
N GLN A 134 14.78 -25.92 10.88
CA GLN A 134 13.98 -26.00 9.66
C GLN A 134 12.64 -25.24 9.77
N ILE A 135 12.13 -25.02 10.98
CA ILE A 135 10.89 -24.25 11.21
C ILE A 135 11.19 -22.78 11.50
N LEU A 136 12.09 -22.50 12.44
CA LEU A 136 12.37 -21.14 12.90
C LEU A 136 12.98 -20.29 11.78
N PHE A 137 13.97 -20.81 11.07
CA PHE A 137 14.71 -20.02 10.08
C PHE A 137 13.83 -19.60 8.89
N PRO A 138 13.03 -20.48 8.26
CA PRO A 138 12.08 -20.05 7.22
C PRO A 138 10.99 -19.12 7.76
N SER A 139 10.54 -19.30 9.00
CA SER A 139 9.51 -18.42 9.58
C SER A 139 10.00 -16.97 9.71
N LEU A 140 11.25 -16.77 10.13
CA LEU A 140 11.86 -15.44 10.20
C LEU A 140 12.03 -14.81 8.82
N ILE A 141 12.49 -15.58 7.83
CA ILE A 141 12.62 -15.11 6.44
C ILE A 141 11.26 -14.74 5.85
N ILE A 142 10.21 -15.54 6.11
CA ILE A 142 8.84 -15.25 5.65
C ILE A 142 8.35 -13.93 6.26
N LEU A 143 8.61 -13.69 7.55
CA LEU A 143 8.25 -12.43 8.21
C LEU A 143 8.98 -11.24 7.57
N ASP A 144 10.27 -11.36 7.29
CA ASP A 144 11.05 -10.32 6.60
C ASP A 144 10.49 -10.06 5.20
N TYR A 145 10.10 -11.12 4.47
CA TYR A 145 9.46 -10.99 3.16
C TYR A 145 8.12 -10.30 3.23
N TRP A 146 7.32 -10.53 4.27
CA TRP A 146 6.07 -9.78 4.46
C TRP A 146 6.36 -8.30 4.64
N ILE A 147 7.30 -7.93 5.51
CA ILE A 147 7.66 -6.52 5.71
C ILE A 147 8.14 -5.89 4.39
N LEU A 148 9.07 -6.54 3.68
CA LEU A 148 9.60 -6.03 2.42
C LEU A 148 8.53 -5.90 1.33
N LEU A 149 7.70 -6.92 1.13
CA LEU A 149 6.61 -6.89 0.15
C LEU A 149 5.56 -5.83 0.50
N GLY A 150 5.26 -5.62 1.78
CA GLY A 150 4.34 -4.58 2.23
C GLY A 150 4.83 -3.17 1.88
N PHE A 151 6.13 -2.91 2.03
CA PHE A 151 6.77 -1.65 1.65
C PHE A 151 6.83 -1.49 0.13
N ILE A 152 7.21 -2.55 -0.60
CA ILE A 152 7.25 -2.54 -2.07
C ILE A 152 5.85 -2.26 -2.63
N GLY A 153 4.83 -2.96 -2.13
CA GLY A 153 3.44 -2.74 -2.51
C GLY A 153 3.00 -1.31 -2.24
N LYS A 154 3.32 -0.77 -1.05
CA LYS A 154 3.07 0.65 -0.69
C LYS A 154 3.70 1.61 -1.69
N SER A 155 4.98 1.43 -1.99
CA SER A 155 5.72 2.30 -2.91
C SER A 155 5.17 2.24 -4.33
N ILE A 156 4.84 1.04 -4.82
CA ILE A 156 4.21 0.84 -6.14
C ILE A 156 2.85 1.54 -6.18
N GLY A 157 1.98 1.31 -5.20
CA GLY A 157 0.66 1.96 -5.16
C GLY A 157 0.73 3.47 -4.97
N GLY A 158 1.75 3.97 -4.28
CA GLY A 158 2.02 5.40 -4.14
C GLY A 158 2.43 6.06 -5.46
N PHE A 159 3.17 5.35 -6.32
CA PHE A 159 3.55 5.83 -7.65
C PHE A 159 2.34 6.03 -8.57
N TYR A 160 1.29 5.23 -8.41
CA TYR A 160 0.03 5.33 -9.17
C TYR A 160 -1.11 6.01 -8.40
N ALA A 161 -0.79 6.70 -7.31
CA ALA A 161 -1.78 7.46 -6.54
C ALA A 161 -2.41 8.56 -7.41
N GLU A 162 -3.71 8.77 -7.26
CA GLU A 162 -4.37 9.93 -7.86
C GLU A 162 -3.75 11.20 -7.26
N PRO A 163 -3.44 12.22 -8.10
CA PRO A 163 -3.01 13.50 -7.57
C PRO A 163 -4.09 14.01 -6.61
N PRO A 164 -3.70 14.66 -5.51
CA PRO A 164 -4.67 15.27 -4.61
C PRO A 164 -5.59 16.18 -5.44
N PRO A 165 -6.90 16.22 -5.13
CA PRO A 165 -7.82 17.07 -5.87
C PRO A 165 -7.27 18.48 -5.86
N GLN A 166 -6.89 18.99 -7.04
CA GLN A 166 -6.41 20.35 -7.18
C GLN A 166 -7.56 21.25 -6.71
N LEU A 167 -7.32 22.02 -5.65
CA LEU A 167 -8.23 23.07 -5.25
C LEU A 167 -8.43 23.99 -6.47
N PRO A 168 -9.66 24.46 -6.75
CA PRO A 168 -9.88 25.43 -7.82
C PRO A 168 -8.86 26.56 -7.70
N LYS A 169 -8.18 26.92 -8.79
CA LYS A 169 -7.18 28.01 -8.81
C LYS A 169 -7.73 29.33 -8.25
N ASP A 170 -9.05 29.49 -8.27
CA ASP A 170 -9.76 30.65 -7.72
C ASP A 170 -9.72 30.72 -6.18
N PHE A 171 -9.17 29.69 -5.50
CA PHE A 171 -8.86 29.68 -4.07
C PHE A 171 -7.40 30.04 -3.75
N GLU A 172 -6.59 30.49 -4.72
CA GLU A 172 -5.38 31.27 -4.45
C GLU A 172 -5.78 32.64 -3.91
N ILE A 173 -6.24 32.67 -2.65
CA ILE A 173 -6.44 33.90 -1.91
C ILE A 173 -5.05 34.49 -1.69
N ALA A 174 -4.79 35.56 -2.42
CA ALA A 174 -3.61 36.40 -2.34
C ALA A 174 -3.50 37.09 -0.97
N HIS A 175 -3.15 36.36 0.08
CA HIS A 175 -2.67 36.96 1.33
C HIS A 175 -1.56 36.10 1.94
N PRO A 176 -0.38 36.67 2.23
CA PRO A 176 0.63 36.03 3.07
C PRO A 176 0.15 36.15 4.53
N ALA A 177 -0.88 35.40 4.89
CA ALA A 177 -1.26 35.22 6.28
C ALA A 177 -0.51 34.01 6.85
N PRO A 178 -0.03 34.07 8.11
CA PRO A 178 0.67 32.94 8.73
C PRO A 178 -0.18 31.66 8.64
N LYS A 179 0.44 30.56 8.21
CA LYS A 179 -0.14 29.23 7.94
C LYS A 179 -0.70 28.51 9.19
N ILE A 180 -1.31 29.23 10.13
CA ILE A 180 -1.94 28.66 11.33
C ILE A 180 -3.38 28.33 10.98
N GLY A 181 -3.59 27.20 10.29
CA GLY A 181 -4.91 26.65 10.07
C GLY A 181 -5.36 25.78 11.24
N THR A 182 -6.62 25.86 11.64
CA THR A 182 -7.21 25.06 12.72
C THR A 182 -7.89 23.83 12.13
N ARG A 183 -7.68 22.65 12.74
CA ARG A 183 -8.27 21.39 12.27
C ARG A 183 -9.68 21.24 12.84
N ALA A 184 -10.66 20.93 11.99
CA ALA A 184 -12.03 20.66 12.42
C ALA A 184 -12.58 19.39 11.77
N LYS A 185 -13.49 18.71 12.47
CA LYS A 185 -14.21 17.53 11.99
C LYS A 185 -15.65 17.92 11.65
N CYS A 186 -16.07 17.65 10.41
CA CYS A 186 -17.42 17.97 9.98
C CYS A 186 -18.45 17.08 10.70
N PRO A 187 -19.46 17.64 11.38
CA PRO A 187 -20.47 16.86 12.10
C PRO A 187 -21.39 16.07 11.18
N HIS A 188 -21.51 16.46 9.91
CA HIS A 188 -22.42 15.82 8.96
C HIS A 188 -21.82 14.59 8.25
N CYS A 189 -20.51 14.57 8.00
CA CYS A 189 -19.87 13.50 7.21
C CYS A 189 -18.63 12.88 7.87
N GLY A 190 -18.21 13.37 9.04
CA GLY A 190 -17.08 12.84 9.80
C GLY A 190 -15.69 13.12 9.23
N SER A 191 -15.60 13.73 8.04
CA SER A 191 -14.32 14.12 7.43
C SER A 191 -13.63 15.22 8.25
N SER A 192 -12.31 15.17 8.36
CA SER A 192 -11.51 16.16 9.08
C SER A 192 -10.57 16.90 8.15
N PHE A 193 -10.63 18.24 8.18
CA PHE A 193 -9.84 19.13 7.34
C PHE A 193 -9.21 20.24 8.17
N ARG A 194 -8.16 20.85 7.63
CA ARG A 194 -7.53 22.06 8.18
C ARG A 194 -8.15 23.26 7.47
N TYR A 195 -8.71 24.18 8.25
CA TYR A 195 -9.34 25.41 7.77
C TYR A 195 -8.43 26.59 8.08
N GLN A 196 -8.26 27.48 7.11
CA GLN A 196 -7.55 28.74 7.29
C GLN A 196 -8.47 29.79 7.89
N SER A 197 -7.91 30.77 8.60
CA SER A 197 -8.69 31.82 9.27
C SER A 197 -9.56 32.65 8.31
N ASN A 198 -9.16 32.77 7.05
CA ASN A 198 -9.89 33.48 5.98
C ASN A 198 -11.06 32.66 5.39
N GLU A 199 -11.13 31.35 5.64
CA GLU A 199 -12.22 30.48 5.16
C GLU A 199 -13.40 30.43 6.14
N ARG A 200 -13.23 31.06 7.31
CA ARG A 200 -14.24 31.20 8.33
C ARG A 200 -15.06 32.46 8.06
N SER A 201 -16.37 32.29 7.97
CA SER A 201 -17.34 33.38 7.93
C SER A 201 -17.31 34.18 9.24
N PHE A 202 -17.82 35.42 9.22
CA PHE A 202 -17.88 36.28 10.41
C PHE A 202 -18.61 35.66 11.61
N ASP A 203 -19.54 34.74 11.36
CA ASP A 203 -20.31 34.00 12.37
C ASP A 203 -19.61 32.73 12.90
N GLY A 204 -18.37 32.45 12.47
CA GLY A 204 -17.61 31.26 12.86
C GLY A 204 -17.93 30.02 12.05
N THR A 205 -18.77 30.11 11.01
CA THR A 205 -19.11 28.96 10.16
C THR A 205 -18.04 28.71 9.08
N VAL A 206 -17.82 27.44 8.77
CA VAL A 206 -16.97 26.99 7.65
C VAL A 206 -17.74 25.98 6.80
N LYS A 207 -17.37 25.87 5.52
CA LYS A 207 -18.00 24.91 4.58
C LYS A 207 -17.19 23.62 4.52
N CYS A 208 -17.82 22.47 4.74
CA CYS A 208 -17.12 21.18 4.61
C CYS A 208 -16.62 20.94 3.19
N TYR A 209 -15.32 20.66 2.98
CA TYR A 209 -14.81 20.41 1.62
C TYR A 209 -15.37 19.14 0.98
N ALA A 210 -15.75 18.15 1.80
CA ALA A 210 -16.33 16.89 1.33
C ALA A 210 -17.83 17.01 1.02
N CYS A 211 -18.67 17.29 2.03
CA CYS A 211 -20.13 17.28 1.86
C CYS A 211 -20.75 18.64 1.53
N LYS A 212 -19.93 19.71 1.46
CA LYS A 212 -20.33 21.10 1.14
C LYS A 212 -21.35 21.73 2.08
N ARG A 213 -21.72 21.06 3.18
CA ARG A 213 -22.59 21.62 4.22
C ARG A 213 -21.81 22.57 5.14
N PRO A 214 -22.37 23.73 5.52
CA PRO A 214 -21.78 24.61 6.51
C PRO A 214 -21.87 23.98 7.91
N PHE A 215 -20.90 24.25 8.76
CA PHE A 215 -20.96 23.91 10.18
C PHE A 215 -20.18 24.93 11.00
N TYR A 216 -20.56 25.07 12.27
CA TYR A 216 -19.87 25.97 13.19
C TYR A 216 -18.53 25.38 13.62
N MET A 217 -17.48 26.18 13.58
CA MET A 217 -16.16 25.80 14.03
C MET A 217 -15.76 26.72 15.17
N GLU A 218 -15.47 26.15 16.35
CA GLU A 218 -15.14 26.94 17.55
C GLU A 218 -13.92 27.84 17.31
N PRO A 219 -13.95 29.11 17.77
CA PRO A 219 -12.83 30.03 17.73
C PRO A 219 -11.55 29.43 18.32
N ILE A 220 -10.39 29.79 17.75
CA ILE A 220 -9.13 29.21 18.24
C ILE A 220 -8.86 29.65 19.68
N GLU A 221 -9.33 30.84 20.04
CA GLU A 221 -9.27 31.42 21.38
C GLU A 221 -10.01 30.53 22.39
N VAL A 222 -11.21 30.07 22.04
CA VAL A 222 -12.02 29.16 22.89
C VAL A 222 -11.37 27.79 22.99
N LEU A 223 -10.79 27.29 21.89
CA LEU A 223 -10.05 26.03 21.92
C LEU A 223 -8.78 26.13 22.77
N LEU A 224 -8.07 27.24 22.70
CA LEU A 224 -6.88 27.52 23.51
C LEU A 224 -7.22 27.72 24.99
N GLU A 225 -8.36 28.32 25.30
CA GLU A 225 -8.89 28.41 26.67
C GLU A 225 -9.20 27.02 27.23
N LYS A 226 -9.93 26.18 26.47
CA LYS A 226 -10.18 24.77 26.83
C LYS A 226 -8.90 23.95 26.97
N LEU A 227 -7.89 24.21 26.14
CA LEU A 227 -6.58 23.56 26.21
C LEU A 227 -5.71 24.10 27.37
N GLY A 228 -5.90 25.37 27.75
CA GLY A 228 -5.19 26.02 28.84
C GLY A 228 -5.72 25.63 30.22
N GLU A 229 -7.00 25.27 30.32
CA GLU A 229 -7.57 24.66 31.53
C GLU A 229 -7.05 23.23 31.77
N ASP A 230 -6.60 22.51 30.72
CA ASP A 230 -5.86 21.25 30.83
C ASP A 230 -4.37 21.53 31.07
N THR A 231 -4.07 22.09 32.25
CA THR A 231 -2.77 22.71 32.62
C THR A 231 -1.63 21.71 32.88
N ASP A 232 -1.56 20.61 32.13
CA ASP A 232 -0.39 19.69 32.11
C ASP A 232 0.24 19.55 30.71
N MET A 233 -0.29 20.23 29.69
CA MET A 233 0.22 20.17 28.31
C MET A 233 1.19 21.30 27.92
N LYS A 234 1.61 22.16 28.86
CA LYS A 234 2.63 23.21 28.60
C LYS A 234 3.98 22.66 28.12
N SER A 235 4.25 21.36 28.27
CA SER A 235 5.47 20.73 27.76
C SER A 235 5.45 20.40 26.26
N TRP A 236 4.34 20.59 25.55
CA TRP A 236 4.18 20.16 24.15
C TRP A 236 4.29 21.30 23.12
N ILE A 237 4.42 22.56 23.56
CA ILE A 237 4.46 23.74 22.67
C ILE A 237 5.87 24.35 22.56
N ASP A 238 6.83 23.91 23.39
CA ASP A 238 8.24 24.37 23.34
C ASP A 238 9.19 23.37 22.61
N LEU A 239 8.72 22.64 21.60
CA LEU A 239 9.55 21.83 20.68
C LEU A 239 9.20 22.07 19.22
#